data_AF-A0A914XEC3-F1
#
_entry.id   AF-A0A914XEC3-F1
#
_cell.length_a   1.000
_cell.length_b   1.000
_cell.length_c   1.000
_cell.angle_alpha   90.00
_cell.angle_beta   90.00
_cell.angle_gamma   90.00
#
_symmetry.space_group_name_H-M   'P 1'
#
loop_
_entity.id
_entity.type
_entity.pdbx_description
1 polymer ?
#
loop_
_entity_poly.entity_id
_entity_poly.type
_entity_poly.pdbx_seq_one_letter_code
_entity_poly.pdbx_strand_id
1 'polypeptide(L)'
;MVFQPGLSLVERSLLAALGGRLGPLLTVCRQWDDRLWAYVTASVEYQLSSALHRLGRCPSPSDTTGIDLADFTLDSIHQELSASEDSDSDAYQQICKFIMLDDPDNAVAFMYEWLADRSDAPPLHVLRFMAHVILVFQRLQIRIPSALAECIIELYVKRLISMKQNDTIALYAAQLPIDKAVHLFAQYMEGINDAGKRRETLKRADEVGFDTLQLCRMVVDRVRSVCVVAPSDDDQSSVFETQPAPEQETRLIEALDWLTVDPRLCADAVHQSNAIVRAFLAADKAEKAREALSRVDADAVEVARMVWEREHGAEPAPVALEVDCKEHLCLRAYLEAHDAFDRWFACVHRSRPASPDGRATSGRAQSFTERAEAELLAKRHEAELQRWQQSCHIYAEAAVRSLENVLLFPDGGWLIDRHRLEHDDDDDDDDRRRADRRAELELLRRRCLSRAAFMLATVLSESGRLREALRLADLIASEQHALHSAMDPAELRKLLRLLADCATRALEDGEDATGVATVAHRE
;
A
#
# COMPACT_ATOMS: atom_id res chain seq x y z
N MET A 1 -24.48 -47.65 -54.24
CA MET A 1 -23.14 -47.36 -54.81
C MET A 1 -22.03 -47.51 -53.77
N VAL A 2 -22.18 -46.98 -52.56
CA VAL A 2 -21.17 -47.02 -51.48
C VAL A 2 -20.64 -48.43 -51.14
N PHE A 3 -21.45 -49.49 -51.28
CA PHE A 3 -21.07 -50.87 -50.96
C PHE A 3 -20.52 -51.69 -52.16
N GLN A 4 -20.25 -51.06 -53.32
CA GLN A 4 -19.71 -51.79 -54.47
C GLN A 4 -18.24 -52.19 -54.23
N PRO A 5 -17.88 -53.48 -54.42
CA PRO A 5 -16.49 -53.91 -54.33
C PRO A 5 -15.70 -53.34 -55.51
N GLY A 6 -14.62 -52.59 -55.23
CA GLY A 6 -13.74 -51.97 -56.23
C GLY A 6 -13.54 -50.46 -56.09
N LEU A 7 -14.35 -49.78 -55.28
CA LEU A 7 -14.17 -48.34 -55.00
C LEU A 7 -13.02 -48.10 -54.02
N SER A 8 -12.20 -47.08 -54.29
CA SER A 8 -11.17 -46.62 -53.34
C SER A 8 -11.80 -46.08 -52.06
N LEU A 9 -11.01 -46.02 -50.98
CA LEU A 9 -11.46 -45.49 -49.69
C LEU A 9 -12.02 -44.07 -49.82
N VAL A 10 -11.34 -43.21 -50.58
CA VAL A 10 -11.73 -41.80 -50.78
C VAL A 10 -13.04 -41.69 -51.57
N GLU A 11 -13.18 -42.43 -52.67
CA GLU A 11 -14.42 -42.42 -53.47
C GLU A 11 -15.60 -42.96 -52.66
N ARG A 12 -15.36 -43.99 -51.83
CA ARG A 12 -16.38 -44.54 -50.94
C ARG A 12 -16.81 -43.52 -49.89
N SER A 13 -15.88 -42.81 -49.28
CA SER A 13 -16.18 -41.78 -48.28
C SER A 13 -16.87 -40.55 -48.89
N LEU A 14 -16.53 -40.16 -50.12
CA LEU A 14 -17.23 -39.09 -50.84
C LEU A 14 -18.70 -39.46 -51.15
N LEU A 15 -18.93 -40.68 -51.64
CA LEU A 15 -20.29 -41.17 -51.88
C LEU A 15 -21.05 -41.38 -50.56
N ALA A 16 -20.35 -41.70 -49.48
CA ALA A 16 -20.93 -41.80 -48.15
C ALA A 16 -21.30 -40.43 -47.57
N ALA A 17 -20.47 -39.40 -47.78
CA ALA A 17 -20.77 -38.01 -47.42
C ALA A 17 -22.06 -37.52 -48.09
N LEU A 18 -22.15 -37.69 -49.41
CA LEU A 18 -23.31 -37.27 -50.20
C LEU A 18 -24.59 -38.06 -49.87
N GLY A 19 -24.45 -39.26 -49.34
CA GLY A 19 -25.56 -40.14 -49.00
C GLY A 19 -25.86 -40.23 -47.50
N GLY A 20 -25.23 -39.41 -46.66
CA GLY A 20 -25.40 -39.44 -45.20
C GLY A 20 -25.05 -40.79 -44.54
N ARG A 21 -24.11 -41.56 -45.11
CA ARG A 21 -23.75 -42.90 -44.59
C ARG A 21 -22.58 -42.83 -43.62
N LEU A 22 -22.89 -42.97 -42.33
CA LEU A 22 -21.95 -42.81 -41.23
C LEU A 22 -20.78 -43.81 -41.23
N GLY A 23 -21.04 -45.11 -41.41
CA GLY A 23 -20.01 -46.15 -41.27
C GLY A 23 -18.75 -45.93 -42.13
N PRO A 24 -18.89 -45.77 -43.47
CA PRO A 24 -17.74 -45.50 -44.34
C PRO A 24 -17.10 -44.12 -44.12
N LEU A 25 -17.86 -43.13 -43.65
CA LEU A 25 -17.33 -41.80 -43.30
C LEU A 25 -16.39 -41.88 -42.10
N LEU A 26 -16.80 -42.55 -41.03
CA LEU A 26 -16.00 -42.68 -39.80
C LEU A 26 -14.64 -43.34 -40.01
N THR A 27 -14.49 -44.16 -41.06
CA THR A 27 -13.18 -44.79 -41.38
C THR A 27 -12.11 -43.80 -41.83
N VAL A 28 -12.52 -42.61 -42.28
CA VAL A 28 -11.62 -41.53 -42.73
C VAL A 28 -11.53 -40.40 -41.70
N CYS A 29 -12.54 -40.23 -40.85
CA CYS A 29 -12.57 -39.20 -39.81
C CYS A 29 -11.55 -39.48 -38.70
N ARG A 30 -10.56 -38.60 -38.54
CA ARG A 30 -9.49 -38.77 -37.55
C ARG A 30 -9.62 -37.80 -36.38
N GLN A 31 -10.07 -36.58 -36.64
CA GLN A 31 -10.26 -35.56 -35.62
C GLN A 31 -11.69 -35.57 -35.09
N TRP A 32 -11.88 -35.03 -33.89
CA TRP A 32 -13.20 -34.84 -33.30
C TRP A 32 -14.14 -34.06 -34.25
N ASP A 33 -13.64 -32.98 -34.87
CA ASP A 33 -14.41 -32.15 -35.80
C ASP A 33 -14.89 -32.95 -37.03
N ASP A 34 -14.03 -33.83 -37.57
CA ASP A 34 -14.38 -34.70 -38.69
C ASP A 34 -15.48 -35.69 -38.31
N ARG A 35 -15.40 -36.23 -37.09
CA ARG A 35 -16.38 -37.19 -36.55
C ARG A 35 -17.70 -36.48 -36.29
N LEU A 36 -17.68 -35.33 -35.62
CA LEU A 36 -18.87 -34.50 -35.39
C LEU A 36 -19.56 -34.17 -36.71
N TRP A 37 -18.81 -33.70 -37.71
CA TRP A 37 -19.36 -33.41 -39.03
C TRP A 37 -20.00 -34.63 -39.69
N ALA A 38 -19.38 -35.81 -39.58
CA ALA A 38 -19.92 -37.04 -40.14
C ALA A 38 -21.24 -37.46 -39.46
N TYR A 39 -21.31 -37.37 -38.13
CA TYR A 39 -22.52 -37.65 -37.36
C TYR A 39 -23.65 -36.65 -37.67
N VAL A 40 -23.35 -35.35 -37.70
CA VAL A 40 -24.33 -34.31 -38.02
C VAL A 40 -24.83 -34.46 -39.46
N THR A 41 -23.95 -34.72 -40.42
CA THR A 41 -24.33 -34.92 -41.84
C THR A 41 -25.23 -36.14 -41.99
N ALA A 42 -24.91 -37.26 -41.33
CA ALA A 42 -25.75 -38.45 -41.35
C ALA A 42 -27.13 -38.20 -40.72
N SER A 43 -27.19 -37.47 -39.60
CA SER A 43 -28.44 -37.11 -38.93
C SER A 43 -29.31 -36.19 -39.81
N VAL A 44 -28.73 -35.15 -40.41
CA VAL A 44 -29.46 -34.22 -41.29
C VAL A 44 -30.04 -34.94 -42.51
N GLU A 45 -29.25 -35.79 -43.18
CA GLU A 45 -29.72 -36.56 -44.33
C GLU A 45 -30.82 -37.55 -43.96
N TYR A 46 -30.73 -38.17 -42.77
CA TYR A 46 -31.79 -39.01 -42.24
C TYR A 46 -33.07 -38.22 -41.95
N GLN A 47 -32.97 -37.08 -41.27
CA GLN A 47 -34.11 -36.23 -40.95
C GLN A 47 -34.80 -35.69 -42.22
N LEU A 48 -34.00 -35.29 -43.22
CA LEU A 48 -34.50 -34.86 -44.53
C LEU A 48 -35.24 -36.00 -45.25
N SER A 49 -34.63 -37.18 -45.31
CA SER A 49 -35.22 -38.37 -45.92
C SER A 49 -36.52 -38.78 -45.21
N SER A 50 -36.54 -38.74 -43.88
CA SER A 50 -37.71 -39.01 -43.04
C SER A 50 -38.82 -37.97 -43.28
N ALA A 51 -38.49 -36.69 -43.39
CA ALA A 51 -39.45 -35.64 -43.72
C ALA A 51 -40.04 -35.82 -45.14
N LEU A 52 -39.22 -36.15 -46.14
CA LEU A 52 -39.67 -36.44 -47.50
C LEU A 52 -40.53 -37.70 -47.56
N HIS A 53 -40.21 -38.71 -46.76
CA HIS A 53 -41.02 -39.92 -46.62
C HIS A 53 -42.39 -39.61 -46.02
N ARG A 54 -42.46 -38.80 -44.94
CA ARG A 54 -43.74 -38.33 -44.35
C ARG A 54 -44.60 -37.56 -45.35
N LEU A 55 -43.99 -36.86 -46.29
CA LEU A 55 -44.67 -36.17 -47.39
C LEU A 55 -45.03 -37.09 -48.58
N GLY A 56 -44.75 -38.39 -48.47
CA GLY A 56 -45.01 -39.39 -49.52
C GLY A 56 -44.12 -39.26 -50.76
N ARG A 57 -43.01 -38.50 -50.68
CA ARG A 57 -42.14 -38.19 -51.82
C ARG A 57 -40.97 -39.16 -51.99
N CYS A 58 -40.68 -39.98 -50.99
CA CYS A 58 -39.54 -40.89 -50.97
C CYS A 58 -39.90 -42.20 -50.23
N PRO A 59 -39.29 -43.35 -50.58
CA PRO A 59 -39.36 -44.55 -49.75
C PRO A 59 -38.83 -44.32 -48.33
N SER A 60 -39.18 -45.22 -47.40
CA SER A 60 -38.68 -45.14 -46.02
C SER A 60 -37.15 -45.10 -46.01
N PRO A 61 -36.52 -44.25 -45.17
CA PRO A 61 -35.08 -44.33 -44.95
C PRO A 61 -34.73 -45.76 -44.54
N SER A 62 -33.69 -46.32 -45.17
CA SER A 62 -33.23 -47.68 -44.90
C SER A 62 -31.94 -47.62 -44.09
N ASP A 63 -32.02 -48.06 -42.84
CA ASP A 63 -30.90 -48.13 -41.89
C ASP A 63 -30.01 -49.33 -42.18
N THR A 64 -29.19 -49.22 -43.23
CA THR A 64 -28.24 -50.28 -43.58
C THR A 64 -27.00 -50.31 -42.67
N THR A 65 -26.93 -49.47 -41.63
CA THR A 65 -25.72 -49.25 -40.82
C THR A 65 -25.82 -49.77 -39.37
N GLY A 66 -26.96 -50.34 -38.96
CA GLY A 66 -27.11 -50.92 -37.61
C GLY A 66 -27.10 -49.91 -36.45
N ILE A 67 -27.02 -48.62 -36.75
CA ILE A 67 -27.12 -47.50 -35.81
C ILE A 67 -28.47 -46.83 -36.12
N ASP A 68 -29.34 -46.75 -35.12
CA ASP A 68 -30.65 -46.13 -35.25
C ASP A 68 -30.50 -44.60 -35.25
N LEU A 69 -30.47 -44.01 -36.45
CA LEU A 69 -30.31 -42.57 -36.66
C LEU A 69 -31.59 -41.77 -36.35
N ALA A 70 -32.70 -42.44 -36.01
CA ALA A 70 -33.97 -41.79 -35.71
C ALA A 70 -33.94 -40.97 -34.41
N ASP A 71 -33.16 -41.42 -33.44
CA ASP A 71 -33.04 -40.81 -32.11
C ASP A 71 -31.79 -39.94 -31.95
N PHE A 72 -31.06 -39.69 -33.05
CA PHE A 72 -29.82 -38.89 -33.02
C PHE A 72 -30.11 -37.40 -32.82
N THR A 73 -30.16 -37.01 -31.56
CA THR A 73 -30.11 -35.61 -31.10
C THR A 73 -28.65 -35.15 -31.05
N LEU A 74 -28.44 -33.83 -30.98
CA LEU A 74 -27.08 -33.31 -30.85
C LEU A 74 -26.42 -33.79 -29.55
N ASP A 75 -27.21 -33.96 -28.48
CA ASP A 75 -26.79 -34.56 -27.21
C ASP A 75 -26.26 -35.99 -27.36
N SER A 76 -27.01 -36.85 -28.06
CA SER A 76 -26.61 -38.25 -28.26
C SER A 76 -25.38 -38.36 -29.16
N ILE A 77 -25.23 -37.47 -30.14
CA ILE A 77 -24.01 -37.37 -30.97
C ILE A 77 -22.80 -37.05 -30.08
N HIS A 78 -22.93 -36.06 -29.20
CA HIS A 78 -21.85 -35.70 -28.30
C HIS A 78 -21.53 -36.80 -27.28
N GLN A 79 -22.52 -37.54 -26.78
CA GLN A 79 -22.30 -38.68 -25.88
C GLN A 79 -21.49 -39.80 -26.55
N GLU A 80 -21.81 -40.11 -27.81
CA GLU A 80 -21.09 -41.11 -28.61
C GLU A 80 -19.66 -40.66 -28.92
N LEU A 81 -19.46 -39.37 -29.21
CA LEU A 81 -18.13 -38.79 -29.43
C LEU A 81 -17.27 -38.84 -28.16
N SER A 82 -17.83 -38.48 -27.00
CA SER A 82 -17.13 -38.52 -25.71
C SER A 82 -16.77 -39.94 -25.25
N ALA A 83 -17.50 -40.96 -25.69
CA ALA A 83 -17.16 -42.36 -25.41
C ALA A 83 -15.96 -42.89 -26.23
N SER A 84 -15.55 -42.16 -27.28
CA SER A 84 -14.57 -42.61 -28.28
C SER A 84 -13.17 -42.00 -28.16
N GLU A 85 -12.94 -41.07 -27.23
CA GLU A 85 -11.68 -40.33 -27.08
C GLU A 85 -11.14 -40.38 -25.64
N ASP A 86 -9.83 -40.64 -25.50
CA ASP A 86 -9.09 -40.52 -24.24
C ASP A 86 -8.57 -39.07 -24.06
N SER A 87 -9.13 -38.38 -23.07
CA SER A 87 -8.59 -37.30 -22.21
C SER A 87 -7.49 -36.35 -22.74
N ASP A 88 -7.84 -35.04 -22.79
CA ASP A 88 -7.05 -33.82 -22.44
C ASP A 88 -7.11 -32.62 -23.42
N SER A 89 -7.79 -32.71 -24.57
CA SER A 89 -8.09 -31.54 -25.45
C SER A 89 -9.48 -30.90 -25.22
N ASP A 90 -10.11 -31.25 -24.10
CA ASP A 90 -11.56 -31.30 -23.97
C ASP A 90 -12.24 -29.94 -23.72
N ALA A 91 -11.55 -28.94 -23.16
CA ALA A 91 -12.22 -27.72 -22.68
C ALA A 91 -12.92 -26.92 -23.80
N TYR A 92 -12.25 -26.71 -24.95
CA TYR A 92 -12.84 -25.98 -26.07
C TYR A 92 -14.02 -26.74 -26.68
N GLN A 93 -13.88 -28.05 -26.83
CA GLN A 93 -14.89 -28.91 -27.44
C GLN A 93 -16.13 -29.04 -26.55
N GLN A 94 -15.96 -29.19 -25.23
CA GLN A 94 -17.07 -29.22 -24.27
C GLN A 94 -17.80 -27.87 -24.21
N ILE A 95 -17.07 -26.74 -24.21
CA ILE A 95 -17.70 -25.42 -24.26
C ILE A 95 -18.48 -25.25 -25.57
N CYS A 96 -17.90 -25.64 -26.71
CA CYS A 96 -18.59 -25.62 -28.00
C CYS A 96 -19.84 -26.50 -27.99
N LYS A 97 -19.79 -27.70 -27.40
CA LYS A 97 -20.94 -28.58 -27.20
C LYS A 97 -22.07 -27.84 -26.47
N PHE A 98 -21.80 -27.26 -25.31
CA PHE A 98 -22.82 -26.53 -24.54
C PHE A 98 -23.40 -25.34 -25.32
N ILE A 99 -22.58 -24.62 -26.07
CA ILE A 99 -23.05 -23.53 -26.95
C ILE A 99 -23.97 -24.05 -28.06
N MET A 100 -23.62 -25.17 -28.71
CA MET A 100 -24.45 -25.75 -29.76
C MET A 100 -25.77 -26.32 -29.24
N LEU A 101 -25.80 -26.75 -27.97
CA LEU A 101 -26.98 -27.24 -27.27
C LEU A 101 -27.85 -26.12 -26.68
N ASP A 102 -27.46 -24.85 -26.87
CA ASP A 102 -28.13 -23.67 -26.28
C ASP A 102 -28.23 -23.74 -24.74
N ASP A 103 -27.17 -24.25 -24.10
CA ASP A 103 -27.10 -24.44 -22.65
C ASP A 103 -25.92 -23.64 -22.03
N PRO A 104 -26.08 -22.31 -21.91
CA PRO A 104 -25.02 -21.44 -21.40
C PRO A 104 -24.80 -21.60 -19.89
N ASP A 105 -25.79 -22.09 -19.13
CA ASP A 105 -25.68 -22.30 -17.69
C ASP A 105 -24.68 -23.43 -17.38
N ASN A 106 -24.84 -24.58 -18.04
CA ASN A 106 -23.90 -25.69 -17.88
C ASN A 106 -22.54 -25.40 -18.51
N ALA A 107 -22.48 -24.57 -19.56
CA ALA A 107 -21.20 -24.10 -20.09
C ALA A 107 -20.39 -23.36 -19.02
N VAL A 108 -21.01 -22.45 -18.28
CA VAL A 108 -20.34 -21.67 -17.22
C VAL A 108 -20.00 -22.54 -16.02
N ALA A 109 -20.88 -23.48 -15.63
CA ALA A 109 -20.59 -24.44 -14.57
C ALA A 109 -19.36 -25.30 -14.90
N PHE A 110 -19.31 -25.86 -16.11
CA PHE A 110 -18.16 -26.62 -16.59
C PHE A 110 -16.88 -25.77 -16.63
N MET A 111 -16.93 -24.54 -17.13
CA MET A 111 -15.77 -23.64 -17.15
C MET A 111 -15.23 -23.41 -15.73
N TYR A 112 -16.10 -23.20 -14.76
CA TYR A 112 -15.72 -23.00 -13.37
C TYR A 112 -15.09 -24.25 -12.75
N GLU A 113 -15.72 -25.41 -12.89
CA GLU A 113 -15.21 -26.69 -12.37
C GLU A 113 -13.86 -27.05 -12.99
N TRP A 114 -13.73 -26.91 -14.31
CA TRP A 114 -12.49 -27.19 -15.02
C TRP A 114 -11.32 -26.33 -14.54
N LEU A 115 -11.60 -25.07 -14.18
CA LEU A 115 -10.64 -24.14 -13.60
C LEU A 115 -10.38 -24.42 -12.12
N ALA A 116 -11.38 -24.84 -11.34
CA ALA A 116 -11.24 -25.17 -9.93
C ALA A 116 -10.23 -26.32 -9.72
N ASP A 117 -10.30 -27.36 -10.57
CA ASP A 117 -9.35 -28.47 -10.59
C ASP A 117 -7.91 -28.04 -10.91
N ARG A 118 -7.74 -26.85 -11.50
CA ARG A 118 -6.46 -26.31 -12.01
C ARG A 118 -6.14 -24.92 -11.42
N SER A 119 -6.68 -24.62 -10.24
CA SER A 119 -6.67 -23.29 -9.64
C SER A 119 -5.27 -22.66 -9.54
N ASP A 120 -4.23 -23.46 -9.35
CA ASP A 120 -2.86 -22.94 -9.15
C ASP A 120 -2.24 -22.35 -10.42
N ALA A 121 -2.55 -22.89 -11.60
CA ALA A 121 -1.97 -22.44 -12.86
C ALA A 121 -2.78 -22.87 -14.10
N PRO A 122 -3.99 -22.33 -14.31
CA PRO A 122 -4.73 -22.62 -15.53
C PRO A 122 -3.99 -22.08 -16.77
N PRO A 123 -4.05 -22.77 -17.92
CA PRO A 123 -3.45 -22.28 -19.14
C PRO A 123 -4.07 -20.93 -19.54
N LEU A 124 -3.24 -19.89 -19.68
CA LEU A 124 -3.68 -18.52 -19.89
C LEU A 124 -4.60 -18.36 -21.11
N HIS A 125 -4.32 -19.11 -22.18
CA HIS A 125 -5.11 -19.04 -23.41
C HIS A 125 -6.53 -19.59 -23.24
N VAL A 126 -6.70 -20.64 -22.41
CA VAL A 126 -8.02 -21.20 -22.07
C VAL A 126 -8.77 -20.26 -21.13
N LEU A 127 -8.12 -19.77 -20.08
CA LEU A 127 -8.74 -18.81 -19.15
C LEU A 127 -9.16 -17.52 -19.87
N ARG A 128 -8.30 -17.01 -20.77
CA ARG A 128 -8.62 -15.86 -21.62
C ARG A 128 -9.86 -16.17 -22.47
N PHE A 129 -9.89 -17.33 -23.14
CA PHE A 129 -11.05 -17.73 -23.93
C PHE A 129 -12.33 -17.77 -23.10
N MET A 130 -12.33 -18.45 -21.95
CA MET A 130 -13.47 -18.56 -21.04
C MET A 130 -13.96 -17.18 -20.57
N ALA A 131 -13.05 -16.29 -20.16
CA ALA A 131 -13.40 -14.92 -19.79
C ALA A 131 -14.08 -14.17 -20.96
N HIS A 132 -13.57 -14.30 -22.19
CA HIS A 132 -14.16 -13.63 -23.35
C HIS A 132 -15.52 -14.21 -23.72
N VAL A 133 -15.72 -15.53 -23.57
CA VAL A 133 -17.03 -16.18 -23.78
C VAL A 133 -18.06 -15.60 -22.81
N ILE A 134 -17.71 -15.45 -21.53
CA ILE A 134 -18.57 -14.81 -20.52
C ILE A 134 -18.91 -13.38 -20.91
N LEU A 135 -17.92 -12.58 -21.31
CA LEU A 135 -18.16 -11.19 -21.74
C LEU A 135 -19.08 -11.11 -22.97
N VAL A 136 -18.97 -12.06 -23.90
CA VAL A 136 -19.87 -12.17 -25.06
C VAL A 136 -21.28 -12.54 -24.60
N PHE A 137 -21.43 -13.52 -23.71
CA PHE A 137 -22.74 -13.88 -23.15
C PHE A 137 -23.41 -12.70 -22.45
N GLN A 138 -22.67 -11.95 -21.64
CA GLN A 138 -23.16 -10.74 -20.97
C GLN A 138 -23.59 -9.66 -21.97
N ARG A 139 -22.78 -9.40 -23.01
CA ARG A 139 -23.11 -8.41 -24.07
C ARG A 139 -24.33 -8.81 -24.89
N LEU A 140 -24.52 -10.10 -25.14
CA LEU A 140 -25.68 -10.65 -25.83
C LEU A 140 -26.90 -10.79 -24.90
N GLN A 141 -26.78 -10.43 -23.62
CA GLN A 141 -27.83 -10.56 -22.60
C GLN A 141 -28.33 -12.00 -22.42
N ILE A 142 -27.45 -12.97 -22.64
CA ILE A 142 -27.72 -14.38 -22.37
C ILE A 142 -27.71 -14.58 -20.86
N ARG A 143 -28.70 -15.31 -20.33
CA ARG A 143 -28.77 -15.63 -18.91
C ARG A 143 -27.68 -16.64 -18.57
N ILE A 144 -26.86 -16.28 -17.60
CA ILE A 144 -25.78 -17.13 -17.08
C ILE A 144 -25.69 -16.99 -15.55
N PRO A 145 -25.09 -17.95 -14.84
CA PRO A 145 -24.90 -17.88 -13.40
C PRO A 145 -23.88 -16.78 -13.05
N SER A 146 -24.35 -15.62 -12.57
CA SER A 146 -23.51 -14.43 -12.31
C SER A 146 -22.35 -14.73 -11.37
N ALA A 147 -22.59 -15.48 -10.29
CA ALA A 147 -21.54 -15.80 -9.31
C ALA A 147 -20.37 -16.57 -9.94
N LEU A 148 -20.64 -17.57 -10.78
CA LEU A 148 -19.60 -18.36 -11.46
C LEU A 148 -18.88 -17.53 -12.53
N ALA A 149 -19.65 -16.73 -13.29
CA ALA A 149 -19.09 -15.81 -14.28
C ALA A 149 -18.13 -14.79 -13.65
N GLU A 150 -18.50 -14.21 -12.51
CA GLU A 150 -17.66 -13.31 -11.72
C GLU A 150 -16.39 -14.00 -11.25
N CYS A 151 -16.47 -15.22 -10.72
CA CYS A 151 -15.28 -15.96 -10.28
C CYS A 151 -14.29 -16.21 -11.42
N ILE A 152 -14.77 -16.51 -12.63
CA ILE A 152 -13.89 -16.76 -13.78
C ILE A 152 -13.20 -15.46 -14.24
N ILE A 153 -13.93 -14.34 -14.29
CA ILE A 153 -13.35 -13.02 -14.61
C ILE A 153 -12.35 -12.61 -13.52
N GLU A 154 -12.68 -12.81 -12.24
CA GLU A 154 -11.79 -12.54 -11.11
C GLU A 154 -10.49 -13.35 -11.19
N LEU A 155 -10.57 -14.66 -11.47
CA LEU A 155 -9.40 -15.51 -11.69
C LEU A 155 -8.54 -15.00 -12.84
N TYR A 156 -9.17 -14.55 -13.93
CA TYR A 156 -8.45 -13.97 -15.06
C TYR A 156 -7.75 -12.66 -14.70
N VAL A 157 -8.41 -11.75 -13.98
CA VAL A 157 -7.81 -10.50 -13.48
C VAL A 157 -6.62 -10.82 -12.56
N LYS A 158 -6.77 -11.73 -11.60
CA LYS A 158 -5.66 -12.17 -10.71
C LYS A 158 -4.48 -12.72 -11.51
N ARG A 159 -4.74 -13.48 -12.57
CA ARG A 159 -3.67 -13.99 -13.45
C ARG A 159 -2.98 -12.86 -14.23
N LEU A 160 -3.73 -11.87 -14.74
CA LEU A 160 -3.16 -10.70 -15.41
C LEU A 160 -2.27 -9.87 -14.46
N ILE A 161 -2.68 -9.73 -13.19
CA ILE A 161 -1.89 -9.08 -12.14
C ILE A 161 -0.56 -9.83 -11.94
N SER A 162 -0.61 -11.17 -11.82
CA SER A 162 0.59 -12.00 -11.66
C SER A 162 1.56 -11.88 -12.85
N MET A 163 1.04 -11.67 -14.05
CA MET A 163 1.82 -11.50 -15.28
C MET A 163 2.24 -10.06 -15.57
N LYS A 164 1.84 -9.09 -14.72
CA LYS A 164 2.13 -7.65 -14.86
C LYS A 164 1.65 -7.06 -16.21
N GLN A 165 0.54 -7.56 -16.75
CA GLN A 165 -0.09 -7.04 -17.97
C GLN A 165 -1.00 -5.84 -17.66
N ASN A 166 -0.37 -4.71 -17.32
CA ASN A 166 -0.99 -3.48 -16.81
C ASN A 166 -2.09 -2.88 -17.71
N ASP A 167 -2.01 -3.09 -19.02
CA ASP A 167 -2.86 -2.41 -20.02
C ASP A 167 -4.30 -2.89 -20.03
N THR A 168 -4.56 -4.11 -19.59
CA THR A 168 -5.87 -4.74 -19.75
C THR A 168 -6.61 -4.96 -18.44
N ILE A 169 -5.92 -4.83 -17.29
CA ILE A 169 -6.48 -5.11 -15.96
C ILE A 169 -7.69 -4.22 -15.67
N ALA A 170 -7.59 -2.92 -15.94
CA ALA A 170 -8.69 -1.97 -15.71
C ALA A 170 -9.97 -2.38 -16.47
N LEU A 171 -9.83 -2.77 -17.74
CA LEU A 171 -10.97 -3.13 -18.60
C LEU A 171 -11.71 -4.39 -18.11
N TYR A 172 -10.97 -5.40 -17.64
CA TYR A 172 -11.58 -6.63 -17.13
C TYR A 172 -12.11 -6.48 -15.70
N ALA A 173 -11.40 -5.73 -14.84
CA ALA A 173 -11.88 -5.44 -13.49
C ALA A 173 -13.21 -4.68 -13.51
N ALA A 174 -13.42 -3.79 -14.48
CA ALA A 174 -14.67 -3.05 -14.68
C ALA A 174 -15.91 -3.93 -14.91
N GLN A 175 -15.72 -5.17 -15.35
CA GLN A 175 -16.81 -6.10 -15.66
C GLN A 175 -17.31 -6.83 -14.39
N LEU A 176 -16.62 -6.67 -13.27
CA LEU A 176 -17.01 -7.22 -11.97
C LEU A 176 -17.86 -6.22 -11.18
N PRO A 177 -18.63 -6.69 -10.17
CA PRO A 177 -19.30 -5.80 -9.22
C PRO A 177 -18.31 -4.82 -8.57
N ILE A 178 -18.78 -3.60 -8.30
CA ILE A 178 -17.95 -2.47 -7.84
C ILE A 178 -17.05 -2.87 -6.67
N ASP A 179 -17.61 -3.54 -5.65
CA ASP A 179 -16.87 -3.93 -4.44
C ASP A 179 -15.67 -4.83 -4.77
N LYS A 180 -15.88 -5.87 -5.58
CA LYS A 180 -14.81 -6.80 -6.00
C LYS A 180 -13.82 -6.12 -6.94
N ALA A 181 -14.32 -5.32 -7.88
CA ALA A 181 -13.51 -4.62 -8.88
C ALA A 181 -12.53 -3.66 -8.19
N VAL A 182 -13.03 -2.87 -7.25
CA VAL A 182 -12.26 -1.91 -6.44
C VAL A 182 -11.20 -2.66 -5.62
N HIS A 183 -11.56 -3.75 -4.93
CA HIS A 183 -10.58 -4.54 -4.15
C HIS A 183 -9.48 -5.19 -4.99
N LEU A 184 -9.81 -5.79 -6.14
CA LEU A 184 -8.83 -6.41 -7.04
C LEU A 184 -7.92 -5.37 -7.69
N PHE A 185 -8.50 -4.22 -8.08
CA PHE A 185 -7.74 -3.13 -8.68
C PHE A 185 -6.80 -2.48 -7.66
N ALA A 186 -7.24 -2.33 -6.40
CA ALA A 186 -6.35 -1.89 -5.34
C ALA A 186 -5.21 -2.89 -5.10
N GLN A 187 -5.49 -4.20 -5.04
CA GLN A 187 -4.44 -5.24 -4.94
C GLN A 187 -3.40 -5.13 -6.07
N TYR A 188 -3.85 -4.81 -7.28
CA TYR A 188 -2.97 -4.53 -8.42
C TYR A 188 -2.09 -3.28 -8.17
N MET A 189 -2.70 -2.18 -7.73
CA MET A 189 -2.01 -0.92 -7.44
C MET A 189 -0.96 -1.06 -6.32
N GLU A 190 -1.17 -1.95 -5.34
CA GLU A 190 -0.21 -2.19 -4.27
C GLU A 190 1.17 -2.70 -4.76
N GLY A 191 1.26 -3.20 -6.00
CA GLY A 191 2.50 -3.68 -6.61
C GLY A 191 3.23 -2.66 -7.50
N ILE A 192 2.73 -1.42 -7.58
CA ILE A 192 3.27 -0.37 -8.46
C ILE A 192 4.04 0.66 -7.66
N ASN A 193 5.37 0.64 -7.82
CA ASN A 193 6.27 1.53 -7.09
C ASN A 193 6.76 2.71 -7.95
N ASP A 194 6.49 2.70 -9.27
CA ASP A 194 6.95 3.73 -10.20
C ASP A 194 5.93 4.87 -10.40
N ALA A 195 6.35 6.11 -10.17
CA ALA A 195 5.50 7.30 -10.27
C ALA A 195 4.91 7.56 -11.67
N GLY A 196 5.61 7.14 -12.73
CA GLY A 196 5.09 7.19 -14.11
C GLY A 196 3.89 6.26 -14.27
N LYS A 197 4.08 4.99 -13.88
CA LYS A 197 3.05 3.95 -13.93
C LYS A 197 1.85 4.24 -13.02
N ARG A 198 2.04 4.88 -11.87
CA ARG A 198 0.92 5.28 -10.98
C ARG A 198 -0.05 6.23 -11.71
N ARG A 199 0.49 7.27 -12.35
CA ARG A 199 -0.33 8.23 -13.12
C ARG A 199 -1.04 7.59 -14.30
N GLU A 200 -0.35 6.71 -15.03
CA GLU A 200 -0.97 5.97 -16.14
C GLU A 200 -2.09 5.04 -15.65
N THR A 201 -1.89 4.37 -14.52
CA THR A 201 -2.88 3.47 -13.92
C THR A 201 -4.13 4.23 -13.48
N LEU A 202 -3.96 5.39 -12.84
CA LEU A 202 -5.08 6.24 -12.43
C LEU A 202 -5.83 6.80 -13.63
N LYS A 203 -5.13 7.20 -14.69
CA LYS A 203 -5.78 7.66 -15.93
C LYS A 203 -6.65 6.55 -16.54
N ARG A 204 -6.17 5.31 -16.55
CA ARG A 204 -6.95 4.16 -17.05
C ARG A 204 -8.13 3.81 -16.15
N ALA A 205 -7.96 3.94 -14.84
CA ALA A 205 -9.05 3.75 -13.89
C ALA A 205 -10.17 4.77 -14.17
N ASP A 206 -9.81 6.03 -14.41
CA ASP A 206 -10.74 7.11 -14.77
C ASP A 206 -11.44 6.86 -16.12
N GLU A 207 -10.71 6.43 -17.15
CA GLU A 207 -11.27 6.07 -18.47
C GLU A 207 -12.32 4.95 -18.40
N VAL A 208 -12.20 4.08 -17.40
CA VAL A 208 -13.10 2.94 -17.16
C VAL A 208 -14.26 3.31 -16.21
N GLY A 209 -14.18 4.48 -15.55
CA GLY A 209 -15.21 4.99 -14.64
C GLY A 209 -15.03 4.58 -13.18
N PHE A 210 -13.83 4.17 -12.77
CA PHE A 210 -13.53 3.98 -11.35
C PHE A 210 -13.37 5.32 -10.63
N ASP A 211 -13.83 5.39 -9.37
CA ASP A 211 -13.50 6.51 -8.50
C ASP A 211 -12.01 6.43 -8.09
N THR A 212 -11.20 7.26 -8.74
CA THR A 212 -9.76 7.34 -8.50
C THR A 212 -9.42 7.77 -7.07
N LEU A 213 -10.26 8.60 -6.43
CA LEU A 213 -10.03 9.07 -5.07
C LEU A 213 -10.26 7.93 -4.07
N GLN A 214 -11.39 7.23 -4.20
CA GLN A 214 -11.72 6.08 -3.35
C GLN A 214 -10.70 4.94 -3.52
N LEU A 215 -10.24 4.70 -4.76
CA LEU A 215 -9.21 3.70 -5.04
C LEU A 215 -7.90 4.03 -4.30
N CYS A 216 -7.41 5.28 -4.39
CA CYS A 216 -6.19 5.68 -3.69
C CYS A 216 -6.30 5.49 -2.17
N ARG A 217 -7.42 5.91 -1.55
CA ARG A 217 -7.68 5.70 -0.12
C ARG A 217 -7.59 4.23 0.25
N MET A 218 -8.31 3.39 -0.49
CA MET A 218 -8.39 1.97 -0.19
C MET A 218 -7.06 1.24 -0.41
N VAL A 219 -6.24 1.64 -1.38
CA VAL A 219 -4.89 1.08 -1.57
C VAL A 219 -4.04 1.33 -0.32
N VAL A 220 -4.04 2.56 0.21
CA VAL A 220 -3.25 2.89 1.40
C VAL A 220 -3.78 2.16 2.64
N ASP A 221 -5.09 2.10 2.83
CA ASP A 221 -5.68 1.34 3.94
C ASP A 221 -5.37 -0.16 3.84
N ARG A 222 -5.39 -0.74 2.64
CA ARG A 222 -4.99 -2.14 2.43
C ARG A 222 -3.53 -2.37 2.77
N VAL A 223 -2.61 -1.56 2.24
CA VAL A 223 -1.17 -1.69 2.56
C VAL A 223 -0.95 -1.54 4.07
N ARG A 224 -1.65 -0.60 4.71
CA ARG A 224 -1.59 -0.42 6.17
C ARG A 224 -2.08 -1.66 6.91
N SER A 225 -3.26 -2.19 6.57
CA SER A 225 -3.82 -3.38 7.24
C SER A 225 -2.95 -4.64 7.06
N VAL A 226 -2.25 -4.77 5.93
CA VAL A 226 -1.36 -5.91 5.65
C VAL A 226 -0.02 -5.77 6.36
N CYS A 227 0.52 -4.56 6.46
CA CYS A 227 1.83 -4.32 7.07
C CYS A 227 1.76 -4.12 8.59
N VAL A 228 0.65 -3.58 9.09
CA VAL A 228 0.34 -3.44 10.53
C VAL A 228 -0.59 -4.58 10.89
N VAL A 229 -0.03 -5.78 11.09
CA VAL A 229 -0.80 -6.95 11.51
C VAL A 229 -1.46 -6.64 12.86
N ALA A 230 -2.80 -6.73 12.90
CA ALA A 230 -3.56 -6.64 14.14
C ALA A 230 -3.04 -7.70 15.14
N PRO A 231 -2.90 -7.38 16.43
CA PRO A 231 -2.58 -8.39 17.44
C PRO A 231 -3.60 -9.52 17.32
N SER A 232 -3.13 -10.75 17.21
CA SER A 232 -3.99 -11.93 17.31
C SER A 232 -4.74 -11.88 18.65
N ASP A 233 -6.05 -12.16 18.61
CA ASP A 233 -7.00 -12.07 19.74
C ASP A 233 -6.60 -12.83 21.03
N ASP A 234 -5.51 -13.61 21.00
CA ASP A 234 -5.05 -14.45 22.11
C ASP A 234 -4.06 -13.78 23.07
N ASP A 235 -3.54 -12.58 22.79
CA ASP A 235 -2.55 -11.91 23.65
C ASP A 235 -3.01 -10.51 24.07
N GLN A 236 -3.62 -10.42 25.27
CA GLN A 236 -3.99 -9.15 25.92
C GLN A 236 -2.78 -8.35 26.44
N SER A 237 -1.56 -8.73 26.05
CA SER A 237 -0.32 -8.03 26.38
C SER A 237 0.45 -7.70 25.12
N SER A 238 0.50 -6.39 24.82
CA SER A 238 1.33 -5.71 23.82
C SER A 238 0.71 -5.46 22.43
N VAL A 239 -0.07 -4.39 22.36
CA VAL A 239 -0.46 -3.67 21.12
C VAL A 239 0.77 -3.14 20.33
N PHE A 240 1.98 -3.23 20.90
CA PHE A 240 3.16 -2.49 20.43
C PHE A 240 4.30 -3.35 19.85
N GLU A 241 4.18 -4.69 19.80
CA GLU A 241 5.32 -5.56 19.47
C GLU A 241 5.36 -6.09 18.03
N THR A 242 4.30 -5.96 17.23
CA THR A 242 4.33 -6.42 15.84
C THR A 242 4.97 -5.38 14.93
N GLN A 243 6.31 -5.32 14.96
CA GLN A 243 7.05 -4.44 14.04
C GLN A 243 6.94 -4.96 12.60
N PRO A 244 6.60 -4.10 11.62
CA PRO A 244 6.64 -4.48 10.22
C PRO A 244 8.06 -4.88 9.81
N ALA A 245 8.18 -5.89 8.94
CA ALA A 245 9.45 -6.24 8.31
C ALA A 245 10.01 -5.04 7.52
N PRO A 246 11.35 -4.89 7.36
CA PRO A 246 11.94 -3.71 6.71
C PRO A 246 11.44 -3.48 5.27
N GLU A 247 11.08 -4.54 4.55
CA GLU A 247 10.46 -4.46 3.22
C GLU A 247 9.04 -3.87 3.30
N GLN A 248 8.27 -4.25 4.32
CA GLN A 248 6.93 -3.73 4.58
C GLN A 248 6.97 -2.27 5.03
N GLU A 249 7.98 -1.86 5.81
CA GLU A 249 8.20 -0.45 6.17
C GLU A 249 8.36 0.44 4.94
N THR A 250 9.16 -0.02 3.97
CA THR A 250 9.40 0.73 2.73
C THR A 250 8.13 0.79 1.90
N ARG A 251 7.38 -0.32 1.82
CA ARG A 251 6.08 -0.38 1.13
C ARG A 251 5.03 0.55 1.75
N LEU A 252 4.99 0.68 3.07
CA LEU A 252 4.12 1.62 3.78
C LEU A 252 4.42 3.08 3.39
N ILE A 253 5.70 3.45 3.37
CA ILE A 253 6.13 4.80 2.99
C ILE A 253 5.80 5.07 1.52
N GLU A 254 6.10 4.13 0.62
CA GLU A 254 5.80 4.25 -0.80
C GLU A 254 4.29 4.31 -1.10
N ALA A 255 3.44 3.77 -0.22
CA ALA A 255 1.99 3.82 -0.39
C ALA A 255 1.44 5.25 -0.23
N LEU A 256 2.08 6.11 0.58
CA LEU A 256 1.68 7.51 0.74
C LEU A 256 1.72 8.29 -0.58
N ASP A 257 2.62 7.90 -1.50
CA ASP A 257 2.73 8.52 -2.81
C ASP A 257 1.44 8.39 -3.65
N TRP A 258 0.53 7.46 -3.33
CA TRP A 258 -0.78 7.37 -4.00
C TRP A 258 -1.72 8.52 -3.61
N LEU A 259 -1.57 9.06 -2.40
CA LEU A 259 -2.39 10.15 -1.88
C LEU A 259 -1.82 11.53 -2.25
N THR A 260 -0.57 11.61 -2.70
CA THR A 260 0.08 12.86 -3.12
C THR A 260 -0.13 13.17 -4.61
N VAL A 261 -0.74 12.26 -5.37
CA VAL A 261 -1.00 12.47 -6.81
C VAL A 261 -2.06 13.55 -7.06
N ASP A 262 -3.09 13.62 -6.22
CA ASP A 262 -4.20 14.57 -6.34
C ASP A 262 -4.29 15.44 -5.07
N PRO A 263 -4.26 16.78 -5.18
CA PRO A 263 -4.43 17.68 -4.03
C PRO A 263 -5.71 17.42 -3.21
N ARG A 264 -6.76 16.86 -3.81
CA ARG A 264 -8.00 16.51 -3.10
C ARG A 264 -7.81 15.42 -2.03
N LEU A 265 -6.79 14.58 -2.18
CA LEU A 265 -6.44 13.53 -1.23
C LEU A 265 -5.49 14.02 -0.12
N CYS A 266 -5.18 15.32 -0.07
CA CYS A 266 -4.20 15.85 0.86
C CYS A 266 -4.60 15.64 2.33
N ALA A 267 -5.89 15.78 2.66
CA ALA A 267 -6.41 15.48 4.00
C ALA A 267 -6.17 14.00 4.38
N ASP A 268 -6.43 13.08 3.45
CA ASP A 268 -6.19 11.65 3.65
C ASP A 268 -4.68 11.35 3.77
N ALA A 269 -3.84 12.04 2.99
CA ALA A 269 -2.38 11.92 3.06
C ALA A 269 -1.86 12.33 4.43
N VAL A 270 -2.37 13.43 4.99
CA VAL A 270 -2.04 13.90 6.35
C VAL A 270 -2.45 12.85 7.39
N HIS A 271 -3.70 12.35 7.33
CA HIS A 271 -4.20 11.34 8.26
C HIS A 271 -3.36 10.05 8.24
N GLN A 272 -3.10 9.50 7.05
CA GLN A 272 -2.35 8.25 6.90
C GLN A 272 -0.87 8.42 7.24
N SER A 273 -0.27 9.56 6.89
CA SER A 273 1.11 9.90 7.28
C SER A 273 1.25 9.98 8.80
N ASN A 274 0.32 10.63 9.48
CA ASN A 274 0.31 10.72 10.94
C ASN A 274 0.27 9.32 11.58
N ALA A 275 -0.61 8.43 11.12
CA ALA A 275 -0.69 7.05 11.62
C ALA A 275 0.63 6.28 11.43
N ILE A 276 1.25 6.39 10.25
CA ILE A 276 2.55 5.73 9.96
C ILE A 276 3.68 6.31 10.82
N VAL A 277 3.74 7.63 10.96
CA VAL A 277 4.74 8.31 11.79
C VAL A 277 4.58 7.94 13.27
N ARG A 278 3.35 7.86 13.78
CA ARG A 278 3.08 7.40 15.15
C ARG A 278 3.63 6.00 15.39
N ALA A 279 3.36 5.06 14.47
CA ALA A 279 3.87 3.70 14.56
C ALA A 279 5.41 3.65 14.55
N PHE A 280 6.08 4.40 13.67
CA PHE A 280 7.53 4.46 13.61
C PHE A 280 8.17 5.12 14.84
N LEU A 281 7.57 6.18 15.37
CA LEU A 281 8.05 6.82 16.60
C LEU A 281 7.87 5.92 17.82
N ALA A 282 6.77 5.17 17.90
CA ALA A 282 6.57 4.16 18.95
C ALA A 282 7.64 3.05 18.89
N ALA A 283 8.09 2.69 17.68
CA ALA A 283 9.16 1.74 17.43
C ALA A 283 10.59 2.33 17.53
N ASP A 284 10.76 3.60 17.92
CA ASP A 284 12.05 4.33 17.98
C ASP A 284 12.80 4.39 16.62
N LYS A 285 12.06 4.36 15.50
CA LYS A 285 12.59 4.43 14.13
C LYS A 285 12.45 5.85 13.54
N ALA A 286 13.16 6.82 14.12
CA ALA A 286 13.07 8.23 13.73
C ALA A 286 13.43 8.49 12.25
N GLU A 287 14.39 7.76 11.68
CA GLU A 287 14.76 7.88 10.25
C GLU A 287 13.58 7.56 9.33
N LYS A 288 12.84 6.49 9.62
CA LYS A 288 11.65 6.08 8.85
C LYS A 288 10.47 7.02 9.05
N ALA A 289 10.30 7.54 10.27
CA ALA A 289 9.33 8.61 10.53
C ALA A 289 9.63 9.86 9.68
N ARG A 290 10.90 10.27 9.55
CA ARG A 290 11.29 11.40 8.67
C ARG A 290 11.05 11.09 7.19
N GLU A 291 11.35 9.87 6.76
CA GLU A 291 11.10 9.44 5.38
C GLU A 291 9.60 9.45 5.05
N ALA A 292 8.74 8.99 5.97
CA ALA A 292 7.28 9.04 5.79
C ALA A 292 6.73 10.47 5.74
N LEU A 293 7.22 11.35 6.61
CA LEU A 293 6.78 12.74 6.66
C LEU A 293 7.22 13.53 5.41
N SER A 294 8.41 13.25 4.88
CA SER A 294 8.94 13.95 3.70
C SER A 294 8.24 13.58 2.39
N ARG A 295 7.45 12.49 2.36
CA ARG A 295 6.57 12.18 1.23
C ARG A 295 5.38 13.12 1.13
N VAL A 296 4.96 13.70 2.26
CA VAL A 296 3.88 14.68 2.30
C VAL A 296 4.50 16.08 2.17
N ASP A 297 3.95 16.90 1.28
CA ASP A 297 4.45 18.25 1.06
C ASP A 297 4.39 19.09 2.35
N ALA A 298 5.35 20.00 2.53
CA ALA A 298 5.40 20.87 3.72
C ALA A 298 4.13 21.73 3.89
N ASP A 299 3.50 22.07 2.76
CA ASP A 299 2.30 22.91 2.70
C ASP A 299 1.01 22.06 2.76
N ALA A 300 1.10 20.74 2.99
CA ALA A 300 -0.06 19.83 2.96
C ALA A 300 -1.19 20.24 3.92
N VAL A 301 -0.86 20.76 5.09
CA VAL A 301 -1.88 21.26 6.04
C VAL A 301 -2.66 22.44 5.46
N GLU A 302 -1.98 23.33 4.75
CA GLU A 302 -2.59 24.52 4.13
C GLU A 302 -3.39 24.13 2.89
N VAL A 303 -2.85 23.22 2.08
CA VAL A 303 -3.55 22.65 0.92
C VAL A 303 -4.81 21.90 1.35
N ALA A 304 -4.76 21.09 2.40
CA ALA A 304 -5.93 20.36 2.91
C ALA A 304 -7.05 21.31 3.36
N ARG A 305 -6.71 22.39 4.07
CA ARG A 305 -7.67 23.44 4.46
C ARG A 305 -8.22 24.19 3.26
N MET A 306 -7.36 24.58 2.32
CA MET A 306 -7.77 25.27 1.10
C MET A 306 -8.71 24.42 0.24
N VAL A 307 -8.44 23.12 0.11
CA VAL A 307 -9.29 22.18 -0.62
C VAL A 307 -10.66 22.07 0.05
N TRP A 308 -10.69 21.96 1.38
CA TRP A 308 -11.94 21.94 2.15
C TRP A 308 -12.78 23.20 1.90
N GLU A 309 -12.17 24.39 2.07
CA GLU A 309 -12.82 25.69 1.85
C GLU A 309 -13.32 25.83 0.41
N ARG A 310 -12.60 25.28 -0.57
CA ARG A 310 -13.03 25.32 -1.98
C ARG A 310 -14.27 24.46 -2.24
N GLU A 311 -14.38 23.30 -1.60
CA GLU A 311 -15.47 22.35 -1.81
C GLU A 311 -16.73 22.70 -1.00
N HIS A 312 -16.56 23.24 0.20
CA HIS A 312 -17.65 23.48 1.17
C HIS A 312 -17.88 24.98 1.47
N GLY A 313 -17.10 25.88 0.86
CA GLY A 313 -17.26 27.32 1.01
C GLY A 313 -16.93 27.81 2.42
N ALA A 314 -17.93 28.39 3.10
CA ALA A 314 -17.78 29.00 4.43
C ALA A 314 -18.10 28.04 5.58
N GLU A 315 -18.34 26.75 5.30
CA GLU A 315 -18.56 25.75 6.35
C GLU A 315 -17.27 25.51 7.14
N PRO A 316 -17.36 25.45 8.48
CA PRO A 316 -16.20 25.16 9.31
C PRO A 316 -15.63 23.78 8.97
N ALA A 317 -14.30 23.65 9.05
CA ALA A 317 -13.63 22.38 8.83
C ALA A 317 -14.13 21.31 9.83
N PRO A 318 -14.18 20.02 9.44
CA PRO A 318 -14.53 18.95 10.35
C PRO A 318 -13.49 18.88 11.47
N VAL A 319 -13.94 18.58 12.68
CA VAL A 319 -13.06 18.44 13.85
C VAL A 319 -11.96 17.39 13.59
N ALA A 320 -12.27 16.31 12.87
CA ALA A 320 -11.31 15.29 12.48
C ALA A 320 -10.15 15.86 11.63
N LEU A 321 -10.45 16.75 10.68
CA LEU A 321 -9.42 17.40 9.86
C LEU A 321 -8.53 18.32 10.71
N GLU A 322 -9.13 19.10 11.62
CA GLU A 322 -8.35 19.97 12.51
C GLU A 322 -7.44 19.18 13.45
N VAL A 323 -7.93 18.05 13.97
CA VAL A 323 -7.16 17.12 14.79
C VAL A 323 -5.98 16.55 14.01
N ASP A 324 -6.21 16.03 12.81
CA ASP A 324 -5.16 15.47 11.95
C ASP A 324 -4.13 16.54 11.55
N CYS A 325 -4.57 17.76 11.22
CA CYS A 325 -3.66 18.87 10.93
C CYS A 325 -2.82 19.24 12.16
N LYS A 326 -3.41 19.33 13.36
CA LYS A 326 -2.68 19.65 14.58
C LYS A 326 -1.67 18.55 14.89
N GLU A 327 -2.08 17.29 14.82
CA GLU A 327 -1.23 16.12 15.02
C GLU A 327 -0.02 16.16 14.07
N HIS A 328 -0.26 16.42 12.79
CA HIS A 328 0.80 16.52 11.78
C HIS A 328 1.84 17.60 12.13
N LEU A 329 1.37 18.79 12.54
CA LEU A 329 2.26 19.87 12.97
C LEU A 329 3.05 19.51 14.23
N CYS A 330 2.44 18.81 15.18
CA CYS A 330 3.13 18.30 16.37
C CYS A 330 4.25 17.31 15.99
N LEU A 331 3.94 16.34 15.13
CA LEU A 331 4.91 15.32 14.69
C LEU A 331 6.07 15.94 13.90
N ARG A 332 5.76 16.89 13.01
CA ARG A 332 6.76 17.67 12.27
C ARG A 332 7.68 18.46 13.20
N ALA A 333 7.11 19.22 14.14
CA ALA A 333 7.89 20.01 15.10
C ALA A 333 8.84 19.13 15.92
N TYR A 334 8.42 17.92 16.30
CA TYR A 334 9.26 16.97 17.02
C TYR A 334 10.44 16.47 16.17
N LEU A 335 10.20 16.08 14.92
CA LEU A 335 11.26 15.61 14.02
C LEU A 335 12.25 16.73 13.65
N GLU A 336 11.75 17.95 13.42
CA GLU A 336 12.59 19.13 13.20
C GLU A 336 13.46 19.46 14.42
N ALA A 337 12.95 19.26 15.64
CA ALA A 337 13.71 19.45 16.87
C ALA A 337 14.84 18.41 17.02
N HIS A 338 14.59 17.15 16.64
CA HIS A 338 15.64 16.13 16.57
C HIS A 338 16.72 16.50 15.55
N ASP A 339 16.34 16.93 14.35
CA ASP A 339 17.30 17.34 13.32
C ASP A 339 18.15 18.54 13.75
N ALA A 340 17.53 19.51 14.44
CA ALA A 340 18.24 20.66 15.00
C ALA A 340 19.24 20.24 16.08
N PHE A 341 18.83 19.31 16.96
CA PHE A 341 19.71 18.74 17.99
C PHE A 341 20.88 17.96 17.37
N ASP A 342 20.63 17.08 16.40
CA ASP A 342 21.65 16.27 15.74
C ASP A 342 22.68 17.13 15.00
N ARG A 343 22.23 18.19 14.33
CA ARG A 343 23.12 19.18 13.68
C ARG A 343 24.02 19.88 14.69
N TRP A 344 23.45 20.31 15.82
CA TRP A 344 24.22 20.91 16.91
C TRP A 344 25.21 19.91 17.52
N PHE A 345 24.77 18.71 17.86
CA PHE A 345 25.57 17.66 18.47
C PHE A 345 26.75 17.27 17.57
N ALA A 346 26.51 17.11 16.26
CA ALA A 346 27.57 16.87 15.29
C ALA A 346 28.57 18.03 15.23
N CYS A 347 28.11 19.28 15.27
CA CYS A 347 28.98 20.45 15.26
C CYS A 347 29.90 20.50 16.50
N VAL A 348 29.36 20.25 17.69
CA VAL A 348 30.10 20.30 18.95
C VAL A 348 31.12 19.17 19.05
N HIS A 349 30.73 17.93 18.75
CA HIS A 349 31.59 16.76 18.98
C HIS A 349 32.43 16.33 17.78
N ARG A 350 31.99 16.57 16.54
CA ARG A 350 32.66 16.07 15.33
C ARG A 350 33.40 17.15 14.54
N SER A 351 33.01 18.41 14.68
CA SER A 351 33.54 19.51 13.85
C SER A 351 34.52 20.43 14.56
N ARG A 352 34.95 20.10 15.78
CA ARG A 352 35.91 20.91 16.53
C ARG A 352 37.28 20.94 15.80
N PRO A 353 37.82 22.13 15.46
CA PRO A 353 39.12 22.24 14.82
C PRO A 353 40.22 21.58 15.68
N ALA A 354 41.04 20.75 15.05
CA ALA A 354 42.17 20.12 15.72
C ALA A 354 43.23 21.18 16.03
N SER A 355 43.74 21.16 17.27
CA SER A 355 44.86 22.02 17.65
C SER A 355 46.01 21.81 16.67
N PRO A 356 46.64 22.87 16.14
CA PRO A 356 47.78 22.72 15.25
C PRO A 356 48.85 21.90 15.97
N ASP A 357 49.37 20.87 15.29
CA ASP A 357 50.33 19.92 15.85
C ASP A 357 51.45 20.65 16.59
N GLY A 358 51.73 20.22 17.83
CA GLY A 358 52.80 20.70 18.70
C GLY A 358 54.23 20.48 18.17
N ARG A 359 54.42 20.29 16.86
CA ARG A 359 55.73 20.35 16.21
C ARG A 359 56.41 21.72 16.39
N ALA A 360 55.65 22.74 16.81
CA ALA A 360 56.19 24.04 17.20
C ALA A 360 56.88 24.07 18.59
N THR A 361 56.71 23.07 19.46
CA THR A 361 57.21 23.11 20.87
C THR A 361 58.47 22.29 21.14
N SER A 362 59.00 21.52 20.18
CA SER A 362 60.32 20.91 20.36
C SER A 362 61.38 21.97 20.08
N GLY A 363 62.18 22.34 21.09
CA GLY A 363 63.17 23.44 21.11
C GLY A 363 64.34 23.37 20.11
N ARG A 364 64.08 23.00 18.86
CA ARG A 364 65.01 23.11 17.74
C ARG A 364 64.80 24.47 17.10
N ALA A 365 65.89 25.18 16.81
CA ALA A 365 65.86 26.50 16.20
C ALA A 365 65.02 26.48 14.90
N GLN A 366 63.78 26.97 14.96
CA GLN A 366 62.91 27.11 13.81
C GLN A 366 63.44 28.20 12.90
N SER A 367 63.52 27.91 11.60
CA SER A 367 63.85 28.90 10.57
C SER A 367 62.85 30.08 10.61
N PHE A 368 63.27 31.28 10.17
CA PHE A 368 62.39 32.44 10.04
C PHE A 368 61.13 32.13 9.21
N THR A 369 61.29 31.30 8.17
CA THR A 369 60.19 30.82 7.32
C THR A 369 59.21 29.92 8.08
N GLU A 370 59.73 28.99 8.89
CA GLU A 370 58.90 28.08 9.71
C GLU A 370 58.12 28.83 10.79
N ARG A 371 58.68 29.90 11.36
CA ARG A 371 57.97 30.77 12.31
C ARG A 371 56.84 31.56 11.65
N ALA A 372 57.08 32.12 10.46
CA ALA A 372 56.05 32.83 9.70
C ALA A 372 54.91 31.90 9.26
N GLU A 373 55.24 30.66 8.87
CA GLU A 373 54.27 29.62 8.53
C GLU A 373 53.46 29.18 9.76
N ALA A 374 54.11 29.00 10.92
CA ALA A 374 53.43 28.68 12.18
C ALA A 374 52.50 29.82 12.63
N GLU A 375 52.89 31.09 12.47
CA GLU A 375 52.03 32.24 12.78
C GLU A 375 50.81 32.31 11.85
N LEU A 376 51.00 32.04 10.55
CA LEU A 376 49.90 32.00 9.58
C LEU A 376 48.93 30.84 9.89
N LEU A 377 49.45 29.66 10.24
CA LEU A 377 48.66 28.50 10.64
C LEU A 377 47.89 28.77 11.94
N ALA A 378 48.50 29.43 12.92
CA ALA A 378 47.84 29.83 14.15
C ALA A 378 46.67 30.81 13.89
N LYS A 379 46.89 31.83 13.03
CA LYS A 379 45.83 32.77 12.63
C LYS A 379 44.69 32.07 11.87
N ARG A 380 45.01 31.11 11.00
CA ARG A 380 43.99 30.31 10.29
C ARG A 380 43.18 29.45 11.26
N HIS A 381 43.86 28.75 12.17
CA HIS A 381 43.21 27.94 13.20
C HIS A 381 42.33 28.80 14.12
N GLU A 382 42.79 29.98 14.54
CA GLU A 382 41.97 30.91 15.33
C GLU A 382 40.71 31.35 14.57
N ALA A 383 40.84 31.68 13.28
CA ALA A 383 39.70 32.05 12.44
C ALA A 383 38.73 30.87 12.18
N GLU A 384 39.22 29.63 12.13
CA GLU A 384 38.41 28.42 12.04
C GLU A 384 37.71 28.11 13.37
N LEU A 385 38.40 28.28 14.50
CA LEU A 385 37.85 28.12 15.83
C LEU A 385 36.72 29.12 16.10
N GLN A 386 36.90 30.39 15.73
CA GLN A 386 35.85 31.41 15.84
C GLN A 386 34.64 31.07 14.97
N ARG A 387 34.84 30.62 13.73
CA ARG A 387 33.74 30.19 12.84
C ARG A 387 32.99 28.97 13.41
N TRP A 388 33.73 28.01 13.95
CA TRP A 388 33.15 26.85 14.62
C TRP A 388 32.33 27.27 15.86
N GLN A 389 32.87 28.13 16.73
CA GLN A 389 32.15 28.65 17.90
C GLN A 389 30.84 29.37 17.52
N GLN A 390 30.89 30.23 16.50
CA GLN A 390 29.70 30.90 15.96
C GLN A 390 28.67 29.90 15.43
N SER A 391 29.12 28.87 14.71
CA SER A 391 28.24 27.82 14.21
C SER A 391 27.60 27.03 15.34
N CYS A 392 28.37 26.64 16.36
CA CYS A 392 27.84 25.98 17.56
C CYS A 392 26.78 26.83 18.26
N HIS A 393 27.00 28.14 18.37
CA HIS A 393 26.03 29.06 18.99
C HIS A 393 24.73 29.13 18.18
N ILE A 394 24.81 29.33 16.86
CA ILE A 394 23.64 29.39 15.98
C ILE A 394 22.85 28.07 16.02
N TYR A 395 23.55 26.92 15.96
CA TYR A 395 22.90 25.61 16.03
C TYR A 395 22.29 25.34 17.42
N ALA A 396 22.94 25.79 18.49
CA ALA A 396 22.40 25.67 19.85
C ALA A 396 21.11 26.50 20.00
N GLU A 397 21.08 27.74 19.51
CA GLU A 397 19.87 28.57 19.53
C GLU A 397 18.73 27.97 18.71
N ALA A 398 19.04 27.44 17.52
CA ALA A 398 18.06 26.75 16.69
C ALA A 398 17.50 25.50 17.40
N ALA A 399 18.36 24.68 18.00
CA ALA A 399 17.95 23.49 18.74
C ALA A 399 17.09 23.84 19.97
N VAL A 400 17.48 24.86 20.75
CA VAL A 400 16.69 25.34 21.89
C VAL A 400 15.31 25.78 21.44
N ARG A 401 15.22 26.65 20.42
CA ARG A 401 13.93 27.14 19.90
C ARG A 401 13.03 26.02 19.41
N SER A 402 13.57 25.05 18.66
CA SER A 402 12.78 23.92 18.17
C SER A 402 12.31 23.01 19.29
N LEU A 403 13.16 22.73 20.30
CA LEU A 403 12.81 21.91 21.45
C LEU A 403 11.79 22.60 22.37
N GLU A 404 11.92 23.92 22.58
CA GLU A 404 10.92 24.73 23.29
C GLU A 404 9.58 24.73 22.57
N ASN A 405 9.56 24.81 21.23
CA ASN A 405 8.33 24.73 20.45
C ASN A 405 7.59 23.39 20.64
N VAL A 406 8.32 22.29 20.84
CA VAL A 406 7.71 20.99 21.16
C VAL A 406 7.14 20.97 22.58
N LEU A 407 7.90 21.45 23.58
CA LEU A 407 7.47 21.43 24.98
C LEU A 407 6.34 22.42 25.28
N LEU A 408 6.39 23.60 24.66
CA LEU A 408 5.43 24.68 24.80
C LEU A 408 4.50 24.77 23.59
N PHE A 409 4.19 23.63 22.97
CA PHE A 409 3.37 23.61 21.76
C PHE A 409 2.04 24.34 22.04
N PRO A 410 1.61 25.26 21.16
CA PRO A 410 0.44 26.10 21.42
C PRO A 410 -0.83 25.25 21.59
N ASP A 411 -1.91 25.89 22.01
CA ASP A 411 -3.25 25.37 21.79
C ASP A 411 -3.58 24.05 22.51
N GLY A 412 -3.16 23.96 23.77
CA GLY A 412 -3.44 22.83 24.67
C GLY A 412 -2.33 21.78 24.72
N GLY A 413 -1.18 22.02 24.07
CA GLY A 413 0.01 21.17 24.17
C GLY A 413 0.17 20.15 23.04
N TRP A 414 1.33 19.51 23.04
CA TRP A 414 1.81 18.60 21.99
C TRP A 414 1.03 17.27 21.96
N LEU A 415 0.47 16.86 20.82
CA LEU A 415 -0.34 15.63 20.70
C LEU A 415 -1.53 15.54 21.69
N ILE A 416 -2.15 16.67 22.02
CA ILE A 416 -3.40 16.73 22.78
C ILE A 416 -4.54 17.17 21.86
N ASP A 417 -5.58 16.34 21.75
CA ASP A 417 -6.80 16.70 21.04
C ASP A 417 -7.61 17.73 21.85
N ARG A 418 -8.06 18.81 21.19
CA ARG A 418 -8.80 19.91 21.84
C ARG A 418 -10.25 19.53 22.19
N HIS A 419 -10.87 18.80 21.29
CA HIS A 419 -12.23 18.32 21.42
C HIS A 419 -12.17 16.80 21.52
N ARG A 420 -12.84 16.22 22.52
CA ARG A 420 -13.22 14.82 22.38
C ARG A 420 -14.08 14.76 21.12
N LEU A 421 -13.74 13.87 20.21
CA LEU A 421 -14.62 13.53 19.09
C LEU A 421 -15.87 12.91 19.73
N GLU A 422 -16.86 13.74 20.05
CA GLU A 422 -18.18 13.29 20.44
C GLU A 422 -18.88 12.84 19.15
N HIS A 423 -19.31 11.59 19.11
CA HIS A 423 -20.13 11.07 18.02
C HIS A 423 -21.38 10.42 18.60
N ASP A 424 -22.48 10.59 17.87
CA ASP A 424 -23.83 10.11 18.21
C ASP A 424 -24.10 8.66 17.72
N ASP A 425 -23.08 7.97 17.18
CA ASP A 425 -23.22 6.62 16.61
C ASP A 425 -22.53 5.54 17.46
N ASP A 426 -23.32 4.57 17.93
CA ASP A 426 -22.94 3.39 18.72
C ASP A 426 -22.23 2.30 17.85
N ASP A 427 -21.09 2.61 17.21
CA ASP A 427 -20.29 1.60 16.50
C ASP A 427 -19.04 1.19 17.32
N ASP A 428 -19.10 0.00 17.93
CA ASP A 428 -18.10 -0.52 18.88
C ASP A 428 -16.66 -0.55 18.30
N ASP A 429 -16.51 -0.75 16.99
CA ASP A 429 -15.20 -0.87 16.34
C ASP A 429 -14.47 0.48 16.19
N ASP A 430 -15.21 1.56 15.94
CA ASP A 430 -14.62 2.90 15.81
C ASP A 430 -14.21 3.45 17.19
N ASP A 431 -14.94 3.11 18.24
CA ASP A 431 -14.57 3.48 19.60
C ASP A 431 -13.31 2.76 20.09
N ARG A 432 -13.11 1.49 19.71
CA ARG A 432 -11.85 0.77 19.94
C ARG A 432 -10.68 1.45 19.25
N ARG A 433 -10.79 1.73 17.95
CA ARG A 433 -9.73 2.42 17.17
C ARG A 433 -9.36 3.79 17.77
N ARG A 434 -10.35 4.54 18.26
CA ARG A 434 -10.12 5.82 18.95
C ARG A 434 -9.43 5.62 20.29
N ALA A 435 -9.77 4.58 21.05
CA ALA A 435 -9.10 4.25 22.30
C ALA A 435 -7.64 3.86 22.07
N ASP A 436 -7.37 3.05 21.04
CA ASP A 436 -6.03 2.66 20.63
C ASP A 436 -5.21 3.88 20.21
N ARG A 437 -5.77 4.76 19.36
CA ARG A 437 -5.15 6.05 19.01
C ARG A 437 -4.80 6.88 20.25
N ARG A 438 -5.72 7.01 21.21
CA ARG A 438 -5.46 7.78 22.44
C ARG A 438 -4.33 7.16 23.27
N ALA A 439 -4.30 5.84 23.39
CA ALA A 439 -3.23 5.13 24.09
C ALA A 439 -1.88 5.33 23.40
N GLU A 440 -1.84 5.29 22.07
CA GLU A 440 -0.65 5.59 21.27
C GLU A 440 -0.16 7.02 21.48
N LEU A 441 -1.05 8.01 21.44
CA LEU A 441 -0.68 9.42 21.66
C LEU A 441 -0.12 9.64 23.06
N GLU A 442 -0.72 9.03 24.09
CA GLU A 442 -0.23 9.13 25.46
C GLU A 442 1.14 8.45 25.64
N LEU A 443 1.37 7.31 24.98
CA LEU A 443 2.68 6.66 24.95
C LEU A 443 3.74 7.56 24.30
N LEU A 444 3.42 8.13 23.15
CA LEU A 444 4.32 9.04 22.43
C LEU A 444 4.61 10.28 23.27
N ARG A 445 3.61 10.88 23.91
CA ARG A 445 3.80 11.99 24.85
C ARG A 445 4.79 11.63 25.95
N ARG A 446 4.63 10.47 26.59
CA ARG A 446 5.54 9.99 27.63
C ARG A 446 6.98 9.85 27.17
N ARG A 447 7.21 9.25 26.00
CA ARG A 447 8.57 8.99 25.51
C ARG A 447 9.21 10.23 24.88
N CYS A 448 8.48 10.89 23.99
CA CYS A 448 8.96 12.01 23.19
C CYS A 448 9.18 13.28 24.02
N LEU A 449 8.26 13.64 24.94
CA LEU A 449 8.44 14.82 25.79
C LEU A 449 9.59 14.62 26.77
N SER A 450 9.72 13.41 27.36
CA SER A 450 10.85 13.06 28.22
C SER A 450 12.18 13.23 27.50
N ARG A 451 12.26 12.72 26.26
CA ARG A 451 13.48 12.83 25.42
C ARG A 451 13.74 14.27 24.99
N ALA A 452 12.72 15.03 24.60
CA ALA A 452 12.87 16.43 24.20
C ALA A 452 13.38 17.31 25.36
N ALA A 453 12.84 17.14 26.56
CA ALA A 453 13.33 17.86 27.75
C ALA A 453 14.78 17.51 28.09
N PHE A 454 15.14 16.22 27.97
CA PHE A 454 16.53 15.78 28.18
C PHE A 454 17.49 16.35 27.14
N MET A 455 17.11 16.34 25.87
CA MET A 455 17.89 16.98 24.79
C MET A 455 18.07 18.47 25.05
N LEU A 456 17.00 19.18 25.46
CA LEU A 456 17.07 20.60 25.77
C LEU A 456 18.03 20.90 26.92
N ALA A 457 17.93 20.15 28.02
CA ALA A 457 18.85 20.30 29.14
C ALA A 457 20.31 20.01 28.74
N THR A 458 20.53 19.00 27.89
CA THR A 458 21.87 18.69 27.35
C THR A 458 22.42 19.87 26.53
N VAL A 459 21.64 20.42 25.58
CA VAL A 459 22.05 21.59 24.80
C VAL A 459 22.40 22.78 25.71
N LEU A 460 21.56 23.07 26.70
CA LEU A 460 21.76 24.22 27.60
C LEU A 460 22.98 24.04 28.51
N SER A 461 23.19 22.83 29.05
CA SER A 461 24.33 22.50 29.92
C SER A 461 25.69 22.50 29.19
N GLU A 462 25.73 22.02 27.95
CA GLU A 462 26.96 21.98 27.15
C GLU A 462 27.27 23.32 26.48
N SER A 463 26.25 24.12 26.16
CA SER A 463 26.42 25.50 25.67
C SER A 463 26.75 26.52 26.76
N GLY A 464 26.78 26.11 28.04
CA GLY A 464 27.09 26.97 29.18
C GLY A 464 25.94 27.89 29.61
N ARG A 465 24.72 27.69 29.09
CA ARG A 465 23.51 28.46 29.45
C ARG A 465 22.85 27.88 30.71
N LEU A 466 23.61 27.81 31.81
CA LEU A 466 23.21 27.12 33.05
C LEU A 466 21.92 27.69 33.67
N ARG A 467 21.73 29.01 33.63
CA ARG A 467 20.51 29.68 34.12
C ARG A 467 19.25 29.20 33.43
N GLU A 468 19.31 29.03 32.11
CA GLU A 468 18.16 28.59 31.32
C GLU A 468 17.90 27.09 31.53
N ALA A 469 18.96 26.31 31.72
CA ALA A 469 18.82 24.90 32.12
C ALA A 469 18.04 24.79 33.44
N LEU A 470 18.32 25.65 34.44
CA LEU A 470 17.60 25.63 35.72
C LEU A 470 16.14 26.09 35.59
N ARG A 471 15.85 27.08 34.73
CA ARG A 471 14.47 27.51 34.39
C ARG A 471 13.65 26.40 33.73
N LEU A 472 14.28 25.40 33.13
CA LEU A 472 13.58 24.24 32.60
C LEU A 472 12.80 23.49 33.69
N ALA A 473 13.30 23.48 34.94
CA ALA A 473 12.57 22.88 36.06
C ALA A 473 11.23 23.57 36.30
N ASP A 474 11.21 24.91 36.27
CA ASP A 474 10.00 25.71 36.41
C ASP A 474 9.03 25.46 35.24
N LEU A 475 9.57 25.34 34.03
CA LEU A 475 8.80 25.07 32.83
C LEU A 475 8.12 23.69 32.86
N ILE A 476 8.82 22.66 33.35
CA ILE A 476 8.27 21.31 33.50
C ILE A 476 7.26 21.24 34.64
N ALA A 477 7.53 21.94 35.75
CA ALA A 477 6.64 22.02 36.90
C ALA A 477 5.38 22.87 36.64
N SER A 478 5.37 23.69 35.59
CA SER A 478 4.23 24.54 35.24
C SER A 478 2.95 23.74 34.97
N GLU A 479 1.87 24.16 35.62
CA GLU A 479 0.52 23.63 35.40
C GLU A 479 -0.05 24.02 34.03
N GLN A 480 0.52 25.02 33.34
CA GLN A 480 0.00 25.51 32.06
C GLN A 480 0.04 24.45 30.96
N HIS A 481 1.09 23.63 30.95
CA HIS A 481 1.29 22.56 29.96
C HIS A 481 1.26 21.16 30.59
N ALA A 482 1.19 21.08 31.93
CA ALA A 482 1.16 19.83 32.71
C ALA A 482 2.22 18.80 32.25
N LEU A 483 3.43 19.27 31.94
CA LEU A 483 4.50 18.42 31.40
C LEU A 483 4.94 17.35 32.41
N HIS A 484 4.92 17.70 33.70
CA HIS A 484 5.25 16.80 34.80
C HIS A 484 4.39 15.52 34.84
N SER A 485 3.11 15.58 34.46
CA SER A 485 2.22 14.40 34.44
C SER A 485 2.40 13.56 33.19
N ALA A 486 2.90 14.17 32.11
CA ALA A 486 3.08 13.53 30.83
C ALA A 486 4.43 12.79 30.71
N MET A 487 5.43 13.10 31.53
CA MET A 487 6.78 12.51 31.43
C MET A 487 6.93 11.21 32.25
N ASP A 488 7.90 10.37 31.87
CA ASP A 488 8.25 9.18 32.65
C ASP A 488 8.95 9.60 33.96
N PRO A 489 8.47 9.16 35.14
CA PRO A 489 9.09 9.47 36.43
C PRO A 489 10.57 9.07 36.53
N ALA A 490 11.00 8.00 35.85
CA ALA A 490 12.39 7.57 35.82
C ALA A 490 13.27 8.54 35.02
N GLU A 491 12.79 9.00 33.87
CA GLU A 491 13.48 10.00 33.05
C GLU A 491 13.50 11.36 33.72
N LEU A 492 12.42 11.75 34.42
CA LEU A 492 12.38 12.98 35.20
C LEU A 492 13.45 12.99 36.31
N ARG A 493 13.69 11.86 36.99
CA ARG A 493 14.78 11.75 37.97
C ARG A 493 16.16 11.92 37.33
N LYS A 494 16.37 11.41 36.12
CA LYS A 494 17.64 11.60 35.39
C LYS A 494 17.82 13.06 35.00
N LEU A 495 16.76 13.71 34.52
CA LEU A 495 16.77 15.13 34.20
C LEU A 495 17.10 15.99 35.42
N LEU A 496 16.47 15.72 36.57
CA LEU A 496 16.76 16.43 37.82
C LEU A 496 18.22 16.28 38.28
N ARG A 497 18.86 15.12 38.03
CA ARG A 497 20.30 14.96 38.30
C ARG A 497 21.14 15.83 37.38
N LEU A 498 20.81 15.88 36.09
CA LEU A 498 21.50 16.75 35.14
C LEU A 498 21.36 18.23 35.51
N LEU A 499 20.17 18.65 35.98
CA LEU A 499 19.94 20.00 36.48
C LEU A 499 20.69 20.29 37.78
N ALA A 500 20.80 19.31 38.68
CA ALA A 500 21.62 19.42 39.89
C ALA A 500 23.11 19.61 39.55
N ASP A 501 23.62 18.88 38.56
CA ASP A 501 24.99 19.06 38.05
C ASP A 501 25.18 20.44 37.38
N CYS A 502 24.14 21.00 36.77
CA CYS A 502 24.18 22.38 36.27
C CYS A 502 24.23 23.40 37.42
N ALA A 503 23.50 23.16 38.51
CA ALA A 503 23.50 24.03 39.68
C ALA A 503 24.86 24.01 40.40
N THR A 504 25.53 22.85 40.50
CA THR A 504 26.88 22.78 41.08
C THR A 504 27.90 23.53 40.23
N ARG A 505 27.84 23.43 38.90
CA ARG A 505 28.68 24.22 38.00
C ARG A 505 28.42 25.72 38.11
N ALA A 506 27.17 26.13 38.25
CA ALA A 506 26.83 27.55 38.47
C ALA A 506 27.40 28.09 39.79
N LEU A 507 27.40 27.27 40.85
CA LEU A 507 28.04 27.59 42.13
C LEU A 507 29.58 27.70 42.01
N GLU A 508 30.22 26.84 41.22
CA GLU A 508 31.66 26.92 40.92
C GLU A 508 32.02 28.24 40.19
N ASP A 509 31.12 28.74 39.33
CA ASP A 509 31.25 30.00 38.63
C ASP A 509 30.91 31.24 39.51
N GLY A 510 30.54 31.04 40.78
CA GLY A 510 30.23 32.09 41.74
C GLY A 510 28.79 32.65 41.68
N GLU A 511 27.93 32.02 40.89
CA GLU A 511 26.49 32.28 40.87
C GLU A 511 25.79 31.52 42.01
N ASP A 512 24.54 31.87 42.34
CA ASP A 512 23.75 31.09 43.28
C ASP A 512 23.22 29.78 42.65
N ALA A 513 22.56 28.93 43.44
CA ALA A 513 22.04 27.66 42.96
C ALA A 513 20.92 27.78 41.90
N THR A 514 20.43 29.00 41.64
CA THR A 514 19.47 29.33 40.57
C THR A 514 20.13 30.05 39.39
N GLY A 515 21.46 30.26 39.45
CA GLY A 515 22.25 31.01 38.47
C GLY A 515 22.11 32.53 38.59
N VAL A 516 21.50 33.08 39.64
CA VAL A 516 21.51 34.53 39.86
C VAL A 516 22.86 34.90 40.47
N ALA A 517 23.49 35.97 39.96
CA ALA A 517 24.76 36.44 40.50
C ALA A 517 24.59 36.72 42.00
N THR A 518 25.43 36.11 42.84
CA THR A 518 25.40 36.35 44.28
C THR A 518 25.67 37.84 44.52
N VAL A 519 24.64 38.59 44.94
CA VAL A 519 24.83 39.97 45.37
C VAL A 519 25.67 39.90 46.63
N ALA A 520 26.96 40.16 46.49
CA ALA A 520 27.86 40.31 47.61
C ALA A 520 27.39 41.52 48.44
N HIS A 521 26.52 41.28 49.43
CA HIS A 521 26.40 42.16 50.57
C HIS A 521 27.73 42.08 51.34
N ARG A 522 28.67 42.94 50.95
CA ARG A 522 29.77 43.35 51.82
C ARG A 522 29.16 44.23 52.91
N GLU A 523 28.95 43.66 54.09
CA GLU A 523 28.92 44.42 55.34
C GLU A 523 30.34 44.81 55.78
#